data_AF-A0A957U5E8-F1
#
_entry.id   AF-A0A957U5E8-F1
#
_cell.length_a   1.000
_cell.length_b   1.000
_cell.length_c   1.000
_cell.angle_alpha   90.00
_cell.angle_beta   90.00
_cell.angle_gamma   90.00
#
_symmetry.space_group_name_H-M   'P 1'
#
loop_
_entity.id
_entity.type
_entity.pdbx_description
1 polymer ?
#
loop_
_entity_poly.entity_id
_entity_poly.type
_entity_poly.pdbx_seq_one_letter_code
_entity_poly.pdbx_strand_id
1 'polypeptide(L)'
;MNAWHATAKQATTNQTGITVRANVKPFTHWVIYKGYTVRFTTRTEQEVAGVLTTPTGQLHFVYRPATMTIHLPEHVVTINEHGWELKQETL
;
A
#
# COMPACT_ATOMS: atom_id res chain seq x y z
N MET A 1 23.41 -40.35 22.25
CA MET A 1 22.21 -39.94 21.49
C MET A 1 21.15 -39.58 22.51
N ASN A 2 20.81 -38.29 22.63
CA ASN A 2 19.53 -37.77 23.13
C ASN A 2 19.52 -36.24 22.90
N ALA A 3 18.39 -35.75 22.40
CA ALA A 3 18.13 -34.42 21.86
C ALA A 3 17.74 -33.39 22.95
N TRP A 4 17.32 -32.18 22.51
CA TRP A 4 16.80 -31.00 23.24
C TRP A 4 17.92 -30.03 23.72
N HIS A 5 17.94 -28.70 23.49
CA HIS A 5 16.91 -27.68 23.24
C HIS A 5 17.36 -26.65 22.18
N ALA A 6 16.34 -26.03 21.57
CA ALA A 6 16.39 -24.93 20.63
C ALA A 6 17.15 -23.68 21.14
N THR A 7 17.77 -22.95 20.21
CA THR A 7 17.88 -21.49 20.30
C THR A 7 17.83 -20.93 18.89
N ALA A 8 16.61 -20.64 18.43
CA ALA A 8 16.41 -19.70 17.34
C ALA A 8 16.95 -18.35 17.82
N LYS A 9 18.01 -17.84 17.17
CA LYS A 9 18.46 -16.46 17.38
C LYS A 9 17.46 -15.54 16.69
N GLN A 10 16.47 -15.11 17.46
CA GLN A 10 15.58 -14.02 17.08
C GLN A 10 16.32 -12.69 17.11
N ALA A 11 15.89 -11.83 16.19
CA ALA A 11 15.88 -10.37 16.24
C ALA A 11 17.23 -9.65 16.39
N THR A 12 17.78 -9.24 15.24
CA THR A 12 18.53 -7.97 15.19
C THR A 12 17.56 -6.87 14.73
N THR A 13 16.77 -6.38 15.67
CA THR A 13 16.05 -5.10 15.51
C THR A 13 17.06 -3.98 15.61
N ASN A 14 17.52 -3.46 14.48
CA ASN A 14 18.25 -2.19 14.47
C ASN A 14 17.23 -1.05 14.44
N GLN A 15 17.05 -0.44 15.61
CA GLN A 15 16.36 0.84 15.81
C GLN A 15 17.19 1.97 15.19
N THR A 16 16.78 2.42 14.01
CA THR A 16 16.96 3.81 13.57
C THR A 16 15.57 4.42 13.54
N GLY A 17 15.30 5.37 14.43
CA GLY A 17 14.03 6.10 14.52
C GLY A 17 13.79 7.07 13.36
N ILE A 18 13.93 6.58 12.12
CA ILE A 18 13.43 7.25 10.93
C ILE A 18 12.08 6.61 10.64
N THR A 19 11.00 7.26 11.07
CA THR A 19 9.65 6.86 10.63
C THR A 19 9.59 7.03 9.12
N VAL A 20 9.61 5.94 8.36
CA VAL A 20 9.64 5.95 6.91
C VAL A 20 8.24 6.23 6.41
N ARG A 21 7.86 7.51 6.28
CA ARG A 21 6.53 7.85 5.76
C ARG A 21 6.24 7.11 4.45
N ALA A 22 5.09 6.43 4.35
CA ALA A 22 4.68 5.71 3.15
C ALA A 22 4.88 6.55 1.89
N ASN A 23 5.58 6.03 0.89
CA ASN A 23 5.75 6.70 -0.39
C ASN A 23 4.45 6.61 -1.20
N VAL A 24 3.77 7.75 -1.36
CA VAL A 24 2.49 7.85 -2.10
C VAL A 24 2.67 8.28 -3.55
N LYS A 25 3.91 8.50 -4.02
CA LYS A 25 4.17 9.00 -5.37
C LYS A 25 3.60 8.09 -6.46
N PRO A 26 3.84 6.76 -6.45
CA PRO A 26 3.30 5.87 -7.48
C PRO A 26 1.76 5.88 -7.50
N PHE A 27 1.14 5.84 -6.32
CA PHE A 27 -0.30 5.96 -6.17
C PHE A 27 -0.85 7.29 -6.70
N THR A 28 -0.18 8.41 -6.42
CA THR A 28 -0.62 9.73 -6.87
C THR A 28 -0.56 9.85 -8.40
N HIS A 29 0.48 9.30 -9.04
CA HIS A 29 0.53 9.21 -10.50
C HIS A 29 -0.64 8.40 -11.05
N TRP A 30 -0.93 7.24 -10.46
CA TRP A 30 -2.07 6.43 -10.85
C TRP A 30 -3.38 7.21 -10.77
N VAL A 31 -3.63 7.93 -9.66
CA VAL A 31 -4.82 8.80 -9.49
C VAL A 31 -4.92 9.84 -10.61
N ILE A 32 -3.81 10.51 -10.94
CA ILE A 32 -3.74 11.53 -12.01
C ILE A 32 -4.05 10.90 -13.37
N TYR A 33 -3.46 9.75 -13.69
CA TYR A 33 -3.67 9.07 -14.97
C TYR A 33 -5.11 8.60 -15.16
N LYS A 34 -5.81 8.23 -14.08
CA LYS A 34 -7.23 7.88 -14.12
C LYS A 34 -8.15 9.11 -14.20
N GLY A 35 -7.61 10.33 -14.04
CA GLY A 35 -8.40 11.56 -13.95
C GLY A 35 -9.23 11.66 -12.67
N TYR A 36 -8.80 10.97 -11.60
CA TYR A 36 -9.49 11.00 -10.31
C TYR A 36 -8.94 12.13 -9.44
N THR A 37 -9.69 12.51 -8.40
CA THR A 37 -9.16 13.31 -7.29
C THR A 37 -9.10 12.47 -6.03
N VAL A 38 -8.22 12.83 -5.10
CA VAL A 38 -8.01 12.06 -3.87
C VAL A 38 -8.02 12.95 -2.63
N ARG A 39 -8.67 12.46 -1.57
CA ARG A 39 -8.58 12.99 -0.22
C ARG A 39 -8.02 11.92 0.70
N PHE A 40 -6.79 12.11 1.16
CA PHE A 40 -6.16 11.23 2.15
C PHE A 40 -6.82 11.41 3.53
N THR A 41 -7.02 10.30 4.24
CA THR A 41 -7.55 10.29 5.61
C THR A 41 -6.56 9.71 6.61
N THR A 42 -5.77 8.71 6.19
CA THR A 42 -4.74 8.06 7.01
C THR A 42 -3.49 7.82 6.18
N ARG A 43 -2.32 8.01 6.78
CA ARG A 43 -1.02 7.68 6.18
C ARG A 43 -0.09 7.16 7.26
N THR A 44 0.15 5.85 7.23
CA THR A 44 1.12 5.14 8.07
C THR A 44 2.30 4.67 7.22
N GLU A 45 3.24 3.92 7.77
CA GLU A 45 4.29 3.24 7.01
C GLU A 45 3.73 2.14 6.11
N GLN A 46 2.73 1.40 6.60
CA GLN A 46 2.21 0.18 5.99
C GLN A 46 1.05 0.47 5.02
N GLU A 47 0.28 1.51 5.31
CA GLU A 47 -1.00 1.76 4.65
C GLU A 47 -1.30 3.25 4.50
N VAL A 48 -1.89 3.60 3.36
CA VAL A 48 -2.45 4.91 3.06
C VAL A 48 -3.90 4.76 2.65
N ALA A 49 -4.81 5.41 3.35
CA ALA A 49 -6.24 5.28 3.10
C ALA A 49 -6.91 6.62 2.86
N GLY A 50 -8.03 6.60 2.16
CA GLY A 50 -8.79 7.81 1.88
C GLY A 50 -9.98 7.59 0.97
N VAL A 51 -10.38 8.67 0.31
CA VAL A 51 -11.49 8.67 -0.64
C VAL A 51 -10.98 9.13 -1.99
N LEU A 52 -11.28 8.35 -3.02
CA LEU A 52 -11.17 8.75 -4.41
C LEU A 52 -12.50 9.35 -4.86
N THR A 53 -12.45 10.45 -5.60
CA THR A 53 -13.59 10.95 -6.38
C THR A 53 -13.36 10.54 -7.83
N THR A 54 -14.21 9.66 -8.32
CA THR A 54 -14.24 9.19 -9.71
C THR A 54 -15.42 9.86 -10.44
N PRO A 55 -15.51 9.71 -11.78
CA PRO A 55 -16.68 10.18 -12.52
C PRO A 55 -18.01 9.54 -12.09
N THR A 56 -17.97 8.35 -11.48
CA THR A 56 -19.17 7.61 -11.05
C THR A 56 -19.55 7.87 -9.59
N GLY A 57 -18.67 8.50 -8.80
CA GLY A 57 -18.95 8.83 -7.41
C GLY A 57 -17.70 8.82 -6.54
N GLN A 58 -17.93 8.78 -5.22
CA GLN A 58 -16.86 8.64 -4.25
C GLN A 58 -16.70 7.19 -3.81
N LEU A 59 -15.46 6.74 -3.64
CA LEU A 59 -15.16 5.42 -3.14
C LEU A 59 -13.95 5.43 -2.22
N HIS A 60 -14.00 4.57 -1.20
CA HIS A 60 -12.89 4.38 -0.28
C HIS A 60 -11.78 3.58 -0.92
N PHE A 61 -10.54 3.93 -0.62
CA PHE A 61 -9.38 3.17 -1.05
C PHE A 61 -8.43 2.89 0.11
N VAL A 62 -7.65 1.84 -0.06
CA VAL A 62 -6.49 1.50 0.76
C VAL A 62 -5.31 1.19 -0.15
N TYR A 63 -4.23 1.95 -0.02
CA TYR A 63 -2.97 1.74 -0.75
C TYR A 63 -1.90 1.17 0.18
N ARG A 64 -1.28 0.07 -0.25
CA ARG A 64 -0.16 -0.58 0.43
C ARG A 64 1.14 -0.33 -0.34
N PRO A 65 2.02 0.57 0.14
CA PRO A 65 3.23 0.94 -0.58
C PRO A 65 4.22 -0.22 -0.74
N ALA A 66 4.30 -1.12 0.24
CA ALA A 66 5.23 -2.25 0.22
C ALA A 66 4.97 -3.24 -0.93
N THR A 67 3.71 -3.39 -1.33
CA THR A 67 3.28 -4.28 -2.42
C THR A 67 2.82 -3.52 -3.66
N MET A 68 2.80 -2.19 -3.61
CA MET A 68 2.25 -1.31 -4.64
C MET A 68 0.83 -1.70 -5.07
N THR A 69 -0.01 -2.00 -4.08
CA THR A 69 -1.37 -2.50 -4.29
C THR A 69 -2.41 -1.49 -3.80
N ILE A 70 -3.42 -1.22 -4.62
CA ILE A 70 -4.56 -0.36 -4.32
C ILE A 70 -5.78 -1.26 -4.17
N HIS A 71 -6.33 -1.31 -2.96
CA HIS A 71 -7.60 -1.96 -2.67
C HIS A 71 -8.72 -0.94 -2.82
N LEU A 72 -9.70 -1.31 -3.65
CA LEU A 72 -10.94 -0.59 -3.91
C LEU A 72 -12.10 -1.52 -3.50
N PRO A 73 -13.36 -1.03 -3.41
CA PRO A 73 -14.45 -1.83 -2.86
C PRO A 73 -14.71 -3.15 -3.61
N GLU A 74 -14.50 -3.16 -4.92
CA GLU A 74 -14.85 -4.29 -5.79
C GLU A 74 -13.63 -4.96 -6.44
N HIS A 75 -12.45 -4.34 -6.33
CA HIS A 75 -11.27 -4.81 -7.04
C HIS A 75 -9.97 -4.37 -6.38
N VAL A 76 -8.92 -5.07 -6.75
CA VAL A 76 -7.55 -4.81 -6.32
C VAL A 76 -6.72 -4.50 -7.56
N VAL A 77 -5.97 -3.41 -7.51
CA VAL A 77 -5.10 -2.95 -8.59
C VAL A 77 -3.65 -3.02 -8.13
N THR A 78 -2.80 -3.69 -8.91
CA THR A 78 -1.35 -3.66 -8.70
C THR A 78 -0.75 -2.66 -9.67
N ILE A 79 0.08 -1.75 -9.15
CA ILE A 79 0.81 -0.75 -9.95
C ILE A 79 2.33 -0.94 -9.84
N ASN A 80 3.09 -0.33 -10.75
CA ASN A 80 4.54 -0.19 -10.60
C ASN A 80 4.93 1.16 -9.97
N GLU A 81 6.22 1.42 -9.80
CA GLU A 81 6.79 2.66 -9.25
C GLU A 81 6.45 3.93 -10.06
N HIS A 82 6.06 3.78 -11.32
CA HIS A 82 5.63 4.88 -12.19
C HIS A 82 4.13 5.17 -12.08
N GLY A 83 3.36 4.32 -11.40
CA GLY A 83 1.90 4.43 -11.27
C GLY A 83 1.12 3.78 -12.41
N TRP A 84 1.76 2.93 -13.23
CA TRP A 84 1.06 2.19 -14.28
C TRP A 84 0.43 0.93 -13.71
N GLU A 85 -0.81 0.64 -14.12
CA GLU A 85 -1.51 -0.60 -13.79
C GLU A 85 -0.81 -1.79 -14.45
N LEU A 86 -0.43 -2.77 -13.64
CA LEU A 86 0.12 -4.04 -14.10
C LEU A 86 -0.96 -5.12 -14.14
N LYS A 87 -1.89 -5.09 -13.18
CA LYS A 87 -2.96 -6.08 -13.03
C LYS A 87 -4.16 -5.48 -12.29
N GLN A 88 -5.36 -5.93 -12.64
CA GLN A 88 -6.57 -5.72 -11.88
C GLN A 88 -7.27 -7.06 -11.63
N GLU A 89 -7.73 -7.28 -10.41
CA GLU A 89 -8.46 -8.47 -9.97
C GLU A 89 -9.78 -8.04 -9.33
N THR A 90 -10.89 -8.67 -9.72
CA THR A 90 -12.19 -8.47 -9.07
C THR A 90 -12.24 -9.33 -7.79
N LEU A 91 -12.84 -8.78 -6.73
CA LEU A 91 -13.06 -9.48 -5.45
C LEU A 91 -14.24 -10.45 -5.50
#